data_AF-A0A660SEA4-F1
#
_entry.id   AF-A0A660SEA4-F1
#
_cell.length_a   1.000
_cell.length_b   1.000
_cell.length_c   1.000
_cell.angle_alpha   90.00
_cell.angle_beta   90.00
_cell.angle_gamma   90.00
#
_symmetry.space_group_name_H-M   'P 1'
#
loop_
_entity.id
_entity.type
_entity.pdbx_description
1 polymer ?
#
loop_
_entity_poly.entity_id
_entity_poly.type
_entity_poly.pdbx_seq_one_letter_code
_entity_poly.pdbx_strand_id
1 'polypeptide(L)'
;MRNLNRASARFFRPRVLSVLLPLYLLAHLFTLNIHPFVHSDEAWLAVLTRAMVTDRSPAAVEEVFRLTPRYPHALKTLYHLVQAPFISISWSAFAARLPSLIAGMFSLVFITRIASSDSSGEGSGRRFRFIPGLFMALSPQFWYASHLGRQEMLLTAIFLFSWSLKSQKRASWIVALPLSAAVFVHPNAFIISIPIGVMYLLDFFFPAYGRIGKIRELLVFIGVLAGSAALAVGFSFKMDAEFLRHYSSFGDSVGSGDSLLVKLLGFPVFIGKMWRGDAGTYYLADIRGMFILGTAGFFCTILSLFFSDNNRENLSGLLRRKSAVTLLSVPFSLTLGMVLVGKYGPPTITFLMPPAFLLGAYGLSRLKVMISFLAEPLFNKSGTVLVSVTVFLMAASLSWNTLQEISHSEKTPSYSLYRQFLENNIDGEGRVLANLNTAFVYDYDRLVIWRDLEKLVNPGNTGNIAPGEKSLKTFLSEKDVRWIILPDELELIYDSRPVWNALYGNPYWYTQLMDFLENQGAETERGIFPNYAMRIVPYMEKEPWESVIYRIDKRIQ
;
A
#
# COMPACT_ATOMS: atom_id res chain seq x y z
N MET A 1 26.67 38.06 0.15
CA MET A 1 26.18 36.87 -0.60
C MET A 1 27.26 35.79 -0.79
N ARG A 2 27.90 35.28 0.29
CA ARG A 2 28.91 34.18 0.19
C ARG A 2 28.70 33.01 1.17
N ASN A 3 27.59 32.99 1.93
CA ASN A 3 27.31 31.93 2.92
C ASN A 3 26.14 30.99 2.59
N LEU A 4 25.52 31.10 1.40
CA LEU A 4 24.43 30.21 0.97
C LEU A 4 24.91 28.92 0.26
N ASN A 5 26.18 28.84 -0.16
CA ASN A 5 26.68 27.71 -0.96
C ASN A 5 27.34 26.56 -0.17
N ARG A 6 27.31 26.58 1.17
CA ARG A 6 27.85 25.46 1.98
C ARG A 6 26.78 24.57 2.63
N ALA A 7 25.49 24.91 2.48
CA ALA A 7 24.38 24.12 3.01
C ALA A 7 23.94 22.98 2.06
N SER A 8 24.19 23.09 0.75
CA SER A 8 23.79 22.08 -0.24
C SER A 8 24.81 20.93 -0.40
N ALA A 9 26.08 21.12 0.00
CA ALA A 9 27.16 20.16 -0.26
C ALA A 9 27.51 19.23 0.92
N ARG A 10 26.77 19.28 2.04
CA ARG A 10 26.83 18.27 3.13
C ARG A 10 25.60 17.37 3.17
N PHE A 11 24.81 17.37 2.10
CA PHE A 11 23.54 16.64 1.99
C PHE A 11 23.68 15.12 1.89
N PHE A 12 24.87 14.64 1.58
CA PHE A 12 25.24 13.25 1.70
C PHE A 12 26.48 13.15 2.58
N ARG A 13 26.43 12.39 3.67
CA ARG A 13 27.62 11.60 4.00
C ARG A 13 27.44 10.26 3.27
N PRO A 14 28.30 9.96 2.27
CA PRO A 14 27.87 9.47 0.96
C PRO A 14 28.33 8.03 0.74
N ARG A 15 28.37 7.19 1.78
CA ARG A 15 28.87 5.81 1.62
C ARG A 15 27.81 4.74 1.84
N VAL A 16 26.97 4.87 2.87
CA VAL A 16 25.97 3.82 3.15
C VAL A 16 24.77 3.96 2.24
N LEU A 17 24.15 5.15 2.15
CA LEU A 17 22.96 5.35 1.29
C LEU A 17 23.29 5.24 -0.20
N SER A 18 24.50 5.66 -0.61
CA SER A 18 24.99 5.54 -1.98
C SER A 18 25.32 4.11 -2.39
N VAL A 19 25.50 3.18 -1.44
CA VAL A 19 25.65 1.74 -1.70
C VAL A 19 24.30 1.04 -1.54
N LEU A 20 23.54 1.38 -0.51
CA LEU A 20 22.23 0.82 -0.22
C LEU A 20 21.24 1.07 -1.36
N LEU A 21 21.14 2.30 -1.89
CA LEU A 21 20.17 2.61 -2.94
C LEU A 21 20.44 1.89 -4.25
N PRO A 22 21.68 1.82 -4.78
CA PRO A 22 21.97 1.01 -5.96
C PRO A 22 21.77 -0.49 -5.72
N LEU A 23 22.20 -1.03 -4.58
CA LEU A 23 21.97 -2.44 -4.27
C LEU A 23 20.48 -2.77 -4.17
N TYR A 24 19.72 -1.91 -3.50
CA TYR A 24 18.26 -2.00 -3.41
C TYR A 24 17.63 -1.94 -4.80
N LEU A 25 17.96 -0.93 -5.60
CA LEU A 25 17.43 -0.80 -6.96
C LEU A 25 17.76 -2.01 -7.82
N LEU A 26 19.01 -2.50 -7.82
CA LEU A 26 19.41 -3.66 -8.59
C LEU A 26 18.63 -4.90 -8.16
N ALA A 27 18.56 -5.19 -6.86
CA ALA A 27 17.85 -6.36 -6.36
C ALA A 27 16.35 -6.31 -6.71
N HIS A 28 15.74 -5.13 -6.60
CA HIS A 28 14.34 -4.91 -6.96
C HIS A 28 14.10 -5.04 -8.48
N LEU A 29 14.97 -4.52 -9.34
CA LEU A 29 14.80 -4.63 -10.80
C LEU A 29 14.77 -6.10 -11.28
N PHE A 30 15.53 -6.99 -10.64
CA PHE A 30 15.51 -8.43 -10.97
C PHE A 30 14.28 -9.15 -10.42
N THR A 31 13.68 -8.66 -9.34
CA THR A 31 12.61 -9.37 -8.61
C THR A 31 11.22 -8.75 -8.81
N LEU A 32 11.11 -7.57 -9.44
CA LEU A 32 9.86 -6.80 -9.57
C LEU A 32 8.74 -7.55 -10.31
N ASN A 33 9.08 -8.45 -11.24
CA ASN A 33 8.12 -9.29 -11.98
C ASN A 33 7.93 -10.69 -11.38
N ILE A 34 8.75 -11.04 -10.38
CA ILE A 34 8.78 -12.38 -9.79
C ILE A 34 7.99 -12.37 -8.48
N HIS A 35 8.26 -11.39 -7.61
CA HIS A 35 7.67 -11.27 -6.30
C HIS A 35 6.94 -9.93 -6.17
N PRO A 36 5.77 -9.88 -5.51
CA PRO A 36 4.83 -10.99 -5.33
C PRO A 36 4.15 -11.32 -6.67
N PHE A 37 3.24 -12.30 -6.67
CA PHE A 37 2.33 -12.56 -7.80
C PHE A 37 1.53 -11.31 -8.19
N VAL A 38 1.00 -11.28 -9.42
CA VAL A 38 0.25 -10.12 -9.91
C VAL A 38 -1.15 -10.04 -9.31
N HIS A 39 -1.41 -9.00 -8.53
CA HIS A 39 -2.69 -8.81 -7.84
C HIS A 39 -3.73 -8.09 -8.72
N SER A 40 -5.02 -8.40 -8.53
CA SER A 40 -6.10 -7.79 -9.32
C SER A 40 -6.18 -6.26 -9.16
N ASP A 41 -5.86 -5.73 -7.97
CA ASP A 41 -5.96 -4.27 -7.72
C ASP A 41 -4.83 -3.46 -8.35
N GLU A 42 -3.65 -4.04 -8.62
CA GLU A 42 -2.62 -3.31 -9.40
C GLU A 42 -2.97 -3.31 -10.89
N ALA A 43 -3.51 -4.42 -11.41
CA ALA A 43 -4.05 -4.48 -12.77
C ALA A 43 -5.23 -3.50 -12.94
N TRP A 44 -6.11 -3.40 -11.95
CA TRP A 44 -7.22 -2.44 -11.95
C TRP A 44 -6.75 -0.99 -12.13
N LEU A 45 -5.75 -0.59 -11.36
CA LEU A 45 -5.24 0.78 -11.45
C LEU A 45 -4.54 1.05 -12.78
N ALA A 46 -3.80 0.07 -13.30
CA ALA A 46 -3.16 0.16 -14.61
C ALA A 46 -4.20 0.26 -15.74
N VAL A 47 -5.28 -0.52 -15.67
CA VAL A 47 -6.43 -0.48 -16.60
C VAL A 47 -7.03 0.93 -16.63
N LEU A 48 -7.29 1.52 -15.47
CA LEU A 48 -7.79 2.89 -15.42
C LEU A 48 -6.79 3.92 -15.97
N THR A 49 -5.50 3.78 -15.66
CA THR A 49 -4.46 4.63 -16.24
C THR A 49 -4.46 4.53 -17.76
N ARG A 50 -4.58 3.33 -18.31
CA ARG A 50 -4.68 3.09 -19.76
C ARG A 50 -5.91 3.78 -20.35
N ALA A 51 -7.08 3.64 -19.73
CA ALA A 51 -8.30 4.33 -20.15
C ALA A 51 -8.13 5.87 -20.18
N MET A 52 -7.56 6.45 -19.12
CA MET A 52 -7.31 7.90 -19.08
C MET A 52 -6.36 8.38 -20.19
N VAL A 53 -5.35 7.58 -20.53
CA VAL A 53 -4.40 7.88 -21.61
C VAL A 53 -5.08 7.74 -22.99
N THR A 54 -5.79 6.64 -23.22
CA THR A 54 -6.48 6.35 -24.48
C THR A 54 -7.56 7.38 -24.77
N ASP A 55 -8.41 7.66 -23.80
CA ASP A 55 -9.54 8.61 -23.92
C ASP A 55 -9.09 10.08 -23.79
N ARG A 56 -7.81 10.31 -23.45
CA ARG A 56 -7.21 11.63 -23.19
C ARG A 56 -8.01 12.46 -22.18
N SER A 57 -8.58 11.78 -21.18
CA SER A 57 -9.50 12.38 -20.22
C SER A 57 -9.22 11.89 -18.80
N PRO A 58 -9.04 12.79 -17.82
CA PRO A 58 -8.96 12.40 -16.41
C PRO A 58 -10.33 11.93 -15.85
N ALA A 59 -11.40 12.09 -16.63
CA ALA A 59 -12.74 11.61 -16.31
C ALA A 59 -13.08 10.26 -16.97
N ALA A 60 -12.09 9.60 -17.60
CA ALA A 60 -12.27 8.24 -18.10
C ALA A 60 -12.58 7.26 -16.96
N VAL A 61 -13.28 6.19 -17.28
CA VAL A 61 -13.64 5.10 -16.37
C VAL A 61 -13.03 3.80 -16.86
N GLU A 62 -12.98 2.80 -15.98
CA GLU A 62 -12.37 1.52 -16.29
C GLU A 62 -13.14 0.76 -17.38
N GLU A 63 -12.48 0.43 -18.48
CA GLU A 63 -13.09 -0.18 -19.68
C GLU A 63 -13.59 -1.62 -19.45
N VAL A 64 -13.10 -2.26 -18.39
CA VAL A 64 -13.39 -3.67 -18.06
C VAL A 64 -14.74 -3.87 -17.35
N PHE A 65 -15.34 -2.81 -16.78
CA PHE A 65 -16.64 -2.88 -16.12
C PHE A 65 -17.76 -2.50 -17.11
N ARG A 66 -18.76 -3.36 -17.23
CA ARG A 66 -19.87 -3.27 -18.19
C ARG A 66 -21.25 -3.25 -17.54
N LEU A 67 -21.39 -3.77 -16.33
CA LEU A 67 -22.63 -3.85 -15.54
C LEU A 67 -22.57 -2.93 -14.32
N THR A 68 -21.40 -2.78 -13.72
CA THR A 68 -21.20 -1.94 -12.54
C THR A 68 -20.97 -0.48 -12.96
N PRO A 69 -21.83 0.47 -12.56
CA PRO A 69 -21.61 1.88 -12.82
C PRO A 69 -20.29 2.37 -12.22
N ARG A 70 -19.53 3.15 -13.00
CA ARG A 70 -18.26 3.74 -12.60
C ARG A 70 -18.38 5.26 -12.66
N TYR A 71 -18.00 5.92 -11.58
CA TYR A 71 -18.09 7.38 -11.46
C TYR A 71 -16.68 7.97 -11.32
N PRO A 72 -16.23 8.81 -12.26
CA PRO A 72 -14.90 9.41 -12.21
C PRO A 72 -14.80 10.46 -11.09
N HIS A 73 -13.61 10.61 -10.53
CA HIS A 73 -13.36 11.60 -9.46
C HIS A 73 -11.88 12.00 -9.39
N ALA A 74 -11.60 13.16 -8.80
CA ALA A 74 -10.25 13.73 -8.77
C ALA A 74 -9.30 13.04 -7.76
N LEU A 75 -9.82 12.28 -6.78
CA LEU A 75 -9.03 11.76 -5.64
C LEU A 75 -7.90 10.75 -5.98
N LYS A 76 -7.78 10.33 -7.25
CA LYS A 76 -6.74 9.41 -7.73
C LYS A 76 -6.02 9.89 -8.99
N THR A 77 -6.35 11.08 -9.50
CA THR A 77 -5.84 11.56 -10.79
C THR A 77 -4.33 11.76 -10.79
N LEU A 78 -3.74 12.27 -9.70
CA LEU A 78 -2.30 12.46 -9.62
C LEU A 78 -1.56 11.11 -9.63
N TYR A 79 -2.14 10.07 -9.02
CA TYR A 79 -1.56 8.73 -9.09
C TYR A 79 -1.51 8.24 -10.55
N HIS A 80 -2.62 8.36 -11.29
CA HIS A 80 -2.68 7.94 -12.69
C HIS A 80 -1.76 8.79 -13.59
N LEU A 81 -1.61 10.08 -13.31
CA LEU A 81 -0.63 10.93 -14.02
C LEU A 81 0.82 10.48 -13.79
N VAL A 82 1.15 10.02 -12.57
CA VAL A 82 2.48 9.45 -12.27
C VAL A 82 2.67 8.08 -12.94
N GLN A 83 1.63 7.26 -13.01
CA GLN A 83 1.69 5.92 -13.61
C GLN A 83 1.66 5.94 -15.14
N ALA A 84 1.00 6.92 -15.76
CA ALA A 84 0.76 7.01 -17.20
C ALA A 84 2.03 6.89 -18.06
N PRO A 85 3.14 7.60 -17.78
CA PRO A 85 4.35 7.49 -18.60
C PRO A 85 4.89 6.06 -18.67
N PHE A 86 4.83 5.30 -17.57
CA PHE A 86 5.33 3.93 -17.53
C PHE A 86 4.42 2.99 -18.33
N ILE A 87 3.11 3.11 -18.15
CA ILE A 87 2.10 2.30 -18.84
C ILE A 87 2.07 2.59 -20.35
N SER A 88 2.30 3.84 -20.75
CA SER A 88 2.40 4.22 -22.17
C SER A 88 3.65 3.66 -22.85
N ILE A 89 4.73 3.41 -22.11
CA ILE A 89 5.96 2.79 -22.63
C ILE A 89 5.80 1.27 -22.75
N SER A 90 5.17 0.64 -21.74
CA SER A 90 4.98 -0.81 -21.71
C SER A 90 3.71 -1.19 -20.96
N TRP A 91 2.84 -1.95 -21.62
CA TRP A 91 1.69 -2.60 -20.99
C TRP A 91 2.12 -3.87 -20.25
N SER A 92 2.58 -3.71 -19.01
CA SER A 92 3.06 -4.81 -18.17
C SER A 92 2.94 -4.52 -16.67
N ALA A 93 2.90 -5.59 -15.87
CA ALA A 93 2.95 -5.49 -14.41
C ALA A 93 4.22 -4.76 -13.94
N PHE A 94 5.36 -5.01 -14.59
CA PHE A 94 6.62 -4.29 -14.35
C PHE A 94 6.41 -2.77 -14.38
N ALA A 95 5.85 -2.26 -15.48
CA ALA A 95 5.61 -0.83 -15.67
C ALA A 95 4.62 -0.28 -14.63
N ALA A 96 3.59 -1.04 -14.29
CA ALA A 96 2.61 -0.66 -13.26
C ALA A 96 3.24 -0.53 -11.86
N ARG A 97 4.29 -1.30 -11.56
CA ARG A 97 4.98 -1.37 -10.26
C ARG A 97 6.12 -0.35 -10.11
N LEU A 98 6.69 0.16 -11.20
CA LEU A 98 7.79 1.15 -11.17
C LEU A 98 7.52 2.40 -10.32
N PRO A 99 6.32 3.03 -10.34
CA PRO A 99 6.02 4.15 -9.45
C PRO A 99 6.20 3.82 -7.96
N SER A 100 5.78 2.62 -7.54
CA SER A 100 5.93 2.14 -6.16
C SER A 100 7.39 1.91 -5.81
N LEU A 101 8.19 1.34 -6.71
CA LEU A 101 9.62 1.15 -6.50
C LEU A 101 10.35 2.50 -6.33
N ILE A 102 10.05 3.47 -7.19
CA ILE A 102 10.61 4.83 -7.11
C ILE A 102 10.21 5.49 -5.78
N ALA A 103 8.94 5.36 -5.36
CA ALA A 103 8.48 5.82 -4.07
C ALA A 103 9.19 5.11 -2.89
N GLY A 104 9.47 3.82 -3.02
CA GLY A 104 10.31 3.04 -2.11
C GLY A 104 11.69 3.68 -1.93
N MET A 105 12.40 3.94 -3.03
CA MET A 105 13.72 4.57 -2.97
C MET A 105 13.68 5.95 -2.29
N PHE A 106 12.70 6.80 -2.62
CA PHE A 106 12.53 8.09 -1.95
C PHE A 106 12.23 7.94 -0.45
N SER A 107 11.44 6.93 -0.08
CA SER A 107 11.13 6.65 1.32
C SER A 107 12.38 6.30 2.13
N LEU A 108 13.31 5.51 1.57
CA LEU A 108 14.61 5.21 2.20
C LEU A 108 15.47 6.46 2.43
N VAL A 109 15.45 7.40 1.46
CA VAL A 109 16.13 8.70 1.59
C VAL A 109 15.52 9.51 2.72
N PHE A 110 14.19 9.64 2.75
CA PHE A 110 13.50 10.49 3.71
C PHE A 110 13.55 9.93 5.13
N ILE A 111 13.39 8.62 5.33
CA ILE A 111 13.49 8.01 6.68
C ILE A 111 14.89 8.19 7.27
N THR A 112 15.94 8.02 6.45
CA THR A 112 17.34 8.27 6.84
C THR A 112 17.58 9.74 7.19
N ARG A 113 16.94 10.66 6.46
CA ARG A 113 17.00 12.10 6.73
C ARG A 113 16.29 12.48 8.03
N ILE A 114 15.11 11.90 8.30
CA ILE A 114 14.38 12.09 9.56
C ILE A 114 15.24 11.63 10.73
N ALA A 115 15.77 10.40 10.66
CA ALA A 115 16.66 9.85 11.69
C ALA A 115 17.93 10.71 11.91
N SER A 116 18.42 11.38 10.87
CA SER A 116 19.58 12.26 10.95
C SER A 116 19.29 13.65 11.56
N SER A 117 18.04 14.11 11.51
CA SER A 117 17.63 15.45 11.94
C SER A 117 17.53 15.61 13.46
N ASP A 118 17.36 14.51 14.20
CA ASP A 118 17.03 14.51 15.63
C ASP A 118 18.26 14.41 16.58
N SER A 119 19.48 14.44 16.05
CA SER A 119 20.70 14.21 16.86
C SER A 119 21.55 15.47 17.01
N SER A 120 21.37 16.11 18.18
CA SER A 120 22.30 17.05 18.77
C SER A 120 23.68 16.40 18.96
N GLY A 121 24.66 16.82 18.15
CA GLY A 121 26.09 16.94 18.50
C GLY A 121 26.93 15.68 18.74
N GLU A 122 26.53 14.73 19.59
CA GLU A 122 27.48 13.83 20.25
C GLU A 122 27.80 12.54 19.47
N GLY A 123 29.08 12.16 19.53
CA GLY A 123 29.78 11.31 18.55
C GLY A 123 29.30 9.88 18.36
N SER A 124 28.47 9.30 19.24
CA SER A 124 27.98 7.93 19.07
C SER A 124 26.66 7.82 18.29
N GLY A 125 25.80 8.85 18.31
CA GLY A 125 24.51 8.86 17.62
C GLY A 125 24.63 8.92 16.09
N ARG A 126 25.80 9.35 15.56
CA ARG A 126 26.06 9.42 14.11
C ARG A 126 26.06 8.05 13.42
N ARG A 127 26.46 6.98 14.11
CA ARG A 127 26.56 5.62 13.54
C ARG A 127 25.22 4.89 13.46
N PHE A 128 24.17 5.38 14.11
CA PHE A 128 22.87 4.70 14.15
C PHE A 128 21.80 5.36 13.25
N ARG A 129 22.14 6.43 12.54
CA ARG A 129 21.22 7.20 11.69
C ARG A 129 20.74 6.47 10.44
N PHE A 130 21.50 5.47 9.98
CA PHE A 130 21.14 4.68 8.80
C PHE A 130 20.28 3.45 9.15
N ILE A 131 20.17 3.08 10.43
CA ILE A 131 19.47 1.86 10.86
C ILE A 131 18.01 1.84 10.40
N PRO A 132 17.20 2.91 10.56
CA PRO A 132 15.82 2.88 10.08
C PRO A 132 15.73 2.60 8.59
N GLY A 133 16.61 3.21 7.79
CA GLY A 133 16.69 2.96 6.36
C GLY A 133 17.15 1.54 6.03
N LEU A 134 18.12 1.00 6.77
CA LEU A 134 18.58 -0.39 6.61
C LEU A 134 17.48 -1.40 6.96
N PHE A 135 16.84 -1.27 8.13
CA PHE A 135 15.76 -2.18 8.54
C PHE A 135 14.58 -2.12 7.58
N MET A 136 14.22 -0.92 7.12
CA MET A 136 13.19 -0.77 6.10
C MET A 136 13.59 -1.42 4.78
N ALA A 137 14.80 -1.17 4.27
CA ALA A 137 15.30 -1.77 3.03
C ALA A 137 15.41 -3.30 3.06
N LEU A 138 15.52 -3.91 4.25
CA LEU A 138 15.59 -5.35 4.45
C LEU A 138 14.25 -5.97 4.86
N SER A 139 13.19 -5.18 5.02
CA SER A 139 11.91 -5.64 5.53
C SER A 139 11.06 -6.30 4.44
N PRO A 140 10.45 -7.47 4.71
CA PRO A 140 9.57 -8.14 3.75
C PRO A 140 8.39 -7.26 3.32
N GLN A 141 7.73 -6.61 4.28
CA GLN A 141 6.63 -5.68 4.02
C GLN A 141 7.03 -4.49 3.15
N PHE A 142 8.26 -3.98 3.30
CA PHE A 142 8.73 -2.87 2.48
C PHE A 142 9.00 -3.30 1.04
N TRP A 143 9.55 -4.50 0.88
CA TRP A 143 9.76 -5.11 -0.43
C TRP A 143 8.44 -5.31 -1.14
N TYR A 144 7.48 -5.95 -0.47
CA TYR A 144 6.13 -6.14 -0.96
C TYR A 144 5.47 -4.81 -1.35
N ALA A 145 5.47 -3.81 -0.48
CA ALA A 145 4.85 -2.51 -0.77
C ALA A 145 5.53 -1.77 -1.94
N SER A 146 6.84 -1.93 -2.10
CA SER A 146 7.59 -1.36 -3.23
C SER A 146 7.35 -2.11 -4.54
N HIS A 147 6.89 -3.36 -4.47
CA HIS A 147 6.56 -4.20 -5.61
C HIS A 147 5.08 -4.22 -5.97
N LEU A 148 4.22 -3.66 -5.13
CA LEU A 148 2.78 -3.64 -5.38
C LEU A 148 2.42 -2.35 -6.13
N GLY A 149 1.83 -2.46 -7.33
CA GLY A 149 1.39 -1.32 -8.15
C GLY A 149 0.19 -0.57 -7.56
N ARG A 150 0.36 -0.01 -6.35
CA ARG A 150 -0.67 0.55 -5.47
C ARG A 150 -0.24 1.89 -4.87
N GLN A 151 -1.21 2.70 -4.44
CA GLN A 151 -0.97 4.08 -4.03
C GLN A 151 -0.26 4.23 -2.67
N GLU A 152 -0.33 3.22 -1.80
CA GLU A 152 0.13 3.31 -0.42
C GLU A 152 1.64 3.54 -0.28
N MET A 153 2.45 3.01 -1.20
CA MET A 153 3.89 3.29 -1.20
C MET A 153 4.21 4.74 -1.59
N LEU A 154 3.49 5.29 -2.57
CA LEU A 154 3.59 6.71 -2.93
C LEU A 154 3.16 7.62 -1.77
N LEU A 155 2.06 7.29 -1.10
CA LEU A 155 1.61 7.98 0.10
C LEU A 155 2.65 7.90 1.24
N THR A 156 3.31 6.76 1.41
CA THR A 156 4.37 6.58 2.41
C THR A 156 5.58 7.48 2.12
N ALA A 157 5.97 7.61 0.85
CA ALA A 157 7.04 8.52 0.44
C ALA A 157 6.66 9.98 0.71
N ILE A 158 5.42 10.38 0.38
CA ILE A 158 4.91 11.73 0.63
C ILE A 158 4.85 12.03 2.14
N PHE A 159 4.36 11.08 2.94
CA PHE A 159 4.33 11.18 4.39
C PHE A 159 5.73 11.46 4.96
N LEU A 160 6.71 10.64 4.58
CA LEU A 160 8.08 10.80 5.04
C LEU A 160 8.72 12.08 4.50
N PHE A 161 8.36 12.52 3.29
CA PHE A 161 8.84 13.79 2.77
C PHE A 161 8.35 14.95 3.64
N SER A 162 7.04 15.03 3.92
CA SER A 162 6.46 16.05 4.79
C SER A 162 7.01 16.00 6.21
N TRP A 163 7.19 14.80 6.79
CA TRP A 163 7.86 14.66 8.08
C TRP A 163 9.30 15.19 8.00
N SER A 164 10.07 14.86 6.95
CA SER A 164 11.44 15.36 6.81
C SER A 164 11.50 16.90 6.71
N LEU A 165 10.53 17.54 6.04
CA LEU A 165 10.41 18.99 5.95
C LEU A 165 10.05 19.60 7.32
N LYS A 166 9.14 18.96 8.06
CA LYS A 166 8.78 19.34 9.44
C LYS A 166 9.99 19.28 10.37
N SER A 167 10.78 18.21 10.31
CA SER A 167 11.98 18.05 11.15
C SER A 167 13.06 19.08 10.84
N GLN A 168 13.10 19.59 9.60
CA GLN A 168 13.94 20.74 9.21
C GLN A 168 13.38 22.09 9.60
N LYS A 169 12.24 22.13 10.29
CA LYS A 169 11.57 23.37 10.72
C LYS A 169 11.23 24.28 9.53
N ARG A 170 10.86 23.69 8.39
CA ARG A 170 10.29 24.43 7.25
C ARG A 170 8.92 25.00 7.65
N ALA A 171 8.49 26.05 6.95
CA ALA A 171 7.20 26.70 7.19
C ALA A 171 6.04 25.70 7.02
N SER A 172 4.98 25.85 7.83
CA SER A 172 3.82 24.95 7.83
C SER A 172 3.19 24.73 6.47
N TRP A 173 3.03 25.77 5.67
CA TRP A 173 2.49 25.66 4.31
C TRP A 173 3.38 24.78 3.40
N ILE A 174 4.71 24.88 3.50
CA ILE A 174 5.65 24.03 2.73
C ILE A 174 5.51 22.57 3.15
N VAL A 175 5.32 22.31 4.44
CA VAL A 175 5.11 20.96 4.98
C VAL A 175 3.76 20.37 4.55
N ALA A 176 2.74 21.22 4.41
CA ALA A 176 1.39 20.83 3.98
C ALA A 176 1.32 20.51 2.47
N LEU A 177 2.09 21.20 1.62
CA LEU A 177 2.00 21.04 0.16
C LEU A 177 2.09 19.59 -0.36
N PRO A 178 3.04 18.74 0.09
CA PRO A 178 3.06 17.35 -0.37
C PRO A 178 1.82 16.56 0.07
N LEU A 179 1.33 16.78 1.29
CA LEU A 179 0.10 16.15 1.80
C LEU A 179 -1.15 16.66 1.07
N SER A 180 -1.18 17.93 0.66
CA SER A 180 -2.22 18.49 -0.21
C SER A 180 -2.26 17.76 -1.55
N ALA A 181 -1.09 17.54 -2.17
CA ALA A 181 -1.00 16.76 -3.41
C ALA A 181 -1.44 15.29 -3.21
N ALA A 182 -1.19 14.70 -2.04
CA ALA A 182 -1.58 13.32 -1.73
C ALA A 182 -3.10 13.07 -1.81
N VAL A 183 -3.94 14.10 -1.60
CA VAL A 183 -5.40 13.97 -1.75
C VAL A 183 -5.80 13.55 -3.17
N PHE A 184 -5.01 13.92 -4.18
CA PHE A 184 -5.20 13.51 -5.57
C PHE A 184 -4.54 12.16 -5.90
N VAL A 185 -3.81 11.56 -4.96
CA VAL A 185 -3.23 10.22 -5.09
C VAL A 185 -4.22 9.18 -4.57
N HIS A 186 -4.70 9.36 -3.33
CA HIS A 186 -5.63 8.44 -2.70
C HIS A 186 -6.29 9.05 -1.44
N PRO A 187 -7.53 8.69 -1.08
CA PRO A 187 -8.22 9.18 0.13
C PRO A 187 -7.47 8.95 1.46
N ASN A 188 -6.64 7.90 1.52
CA ASN A 188 -5.75 7.62 2.66
C ASN A 188 -4.72 8.74 2.94
N ALA A 189 -4.61 9.76 2.08
CA ALA A 189 -3.92 11.02 2.38
C ALA A 189 -4.34 11.62 3.73
N PHE A 190 -5.61 11.44 4.13
CA PHE A 190 -6.10 11.84 5.45
C PHE A 190 -5.30 11.16 6.58
N ILE A 191 -5.11 9.83 6.50
CA ILE A 191 -4.40 9.03 7.53
C ILE A 191 -2.98 9.56 7.74
N ILE A 192 -2.23 9.79 6.65
CA ILE A 192 -0.84 10.23 6.73
C ILE A 192 -0.68 11.71 7.13
N SER A 193 -1.75 12.50 7.04
CA SER A 193 -1.74 13.91 7.44
C SER A 193 -1.88 14.10 8.95
N ILE A 194 -2.60 13.19 9.63
CA ILE A 194 -2.88 13.27 11.07
C ILE A 194 -1.61 13.31 11.91
N PRO A 195 -0.59 12.44 11.73
CA PRO A 195 0.63 12.50 12.51
C PRO A 195 1.34 13.85 12.43
N ILE A 196 1.38 14.48 11.25
CA ILE A 196 2.00 15.79 11.07
C ILE A 196 1.18 16.89 11.75
N GLY A 197 -0.15 16.83 11.67
CA GLY A 197 -1.04 17.69 12.43
C GLY A 197 -0.83 17.57 13.94
N VAL A 198 -0.71 16.35 14.45
CA VAL A 198 -0.40 16.07 15.87
C VAL A 198 0.97 16.60 16.25
N MET A 199 1.98 16.55 15.39
CA MET A 199 3.28 17.20 15.66
C MET A 199 3.15 18.71 15.84
N TYR A 200 2.34 19.39 15.04
CA TYR A 200 2.05 20.82 15.23
C TYR A 200 1.24 21.10 16.49
N LEU A 201 0.30 20.21 16.83
CA LEU A 201 -0.47 20.28 18.07
C LEU A 201 0.42 20.13 19.30
N LEU A 202 1.36 19.18 19.27
CA LEU A 202 2.36 19.00 20.32
C LEU A 202 3.32 20.20 20.40
N ASP A 203 3.68 20.82 19.27
CA ASP A 203 4.46 22.07 19.27
C ASP A 203 3.71 23.23 19.92
N PHE A 204 2.38 23.25 19.82
CA PHE A 204 1.52 24.24 20.44
C PHE A 204 1.39 24.02 21.96
N PHE A 205 1.12 22.79 22.40
CA PHE A 205 0.98 22.46 23.84
C PHE A 205 2.31 22.42 24.59
N PHE A 206 3.39 22.02 23.91
CA PHE A 206 4.74 21.92 24.49
C PHE A 206 5.74 22.80 23.71
N PRO A 207 5.60 24.13 23.79
CA PRO A 207 6.52 25.04 23.14
C PRO A 207 7.94 24.89 23.70
N ALA A 208 8.94 25.07 22.84
CA ALA A 208 10.32 25.19 23.31
C ALA A 208 10.47 26.48 24.12
N TYR A 209 11.25 26.43 25.22
CA TYR A 209 11.44 27.54 26.15
C TYR A 209 11.69 28.88 25.43
N GLY A 210 10.92 29.92 25.80
CA GLY A 210 11.03 31.26 25.22
C GLY A 210 10.34 31.49 23.86
N ARG A 211 9.58 30.51 23.33
CA ARG A 211 8.75 30.71 22.12
C ARG A 211 7.30 30.39 22.42
N ILE A 212 6.39 31.33 22.21
CA ILE A 212 4.95 31.04 22.18
C ILE A 212 4.71 30.07 21.01
N GLY A 213 4.10 28.91 21.31
CA GLY A 213 3.66 27.95 20.31
C GLY A 213 2.71 28.65 19.33
N LYS A 214 3.14 28.82 18.08
CA LYS A 214 2.38 29.64 17.13
C LYS A 214 1.20 28.83 16.61
N ILE A 215 0.03 28.98 17.23
CA ILE A 215 -1.28 28.50 16.73
C ILE A 215 -1.45 28.80 15.23
N ARG A 216 -0.89 29.92 14.77
CA ARG A 216 -0.80 30.29 13.35
C ARG A 216 -0.23 29.19 12.46
N GLU A 217 0.83 28.49 12.86
CA GLU A 217 1.43 27.42 12.04
C GLU A 217 0.49 26.21 11.91
N LEU A 218 -0.22 25.86 13.00
CA LEU A 218 -1.24 24.82 12.96
C LEU A 218 -2.41 25.22 12.06
N LEU A 219 -2.90 26.45 12.19
CA LEU A 219 -4.00 26.96 11.36
C LEU A 219 -3.62 27.07 9.88
N VAL A 220 -2.39 27.51 9.57
CA VAL A 220 -1.88 27.54 8.19
C VAL A 220 -1.77 26.12 7.63
N PHE A 221 -1.24 25.17 8.42
CA PHE A 221 -1.17 23.78 8.01
C PHE A 221 -2.57 23.21 7.69
N ILE A 222 -3.53 23.36 8.62
CA ILE A 222 -4.91 22.89 8.44
C ILE A 222 -5.57 23.61 7.25
N GLY A 223 -5.41 24.92 7.13
CA GLY A 223 -6.01 25.72 6.07
C GLY A 223 -5.54 25.30 4.67
N VAL A 224 -4.25 24.99 4.50
CA VAL A 224 -3.70 24.50 3.23
C VAL A 224 -4.24 23.10 2.89
N LEU A 225 -4.37 22.20 3.87
CA LEU A 225 -4.97 20.88 3.65
C LEU A 225 -6.46 20.99 3.31
N ALA A 226 -7.22 21.78 4.07
CA ALA A 226 -8.65 22.01 3.86
C ALA A 226 -8.92 22.64 2.49
N GLY A 227 -8.13 23.64 2.09
CA GLY A 227 -8.21 24.22 0.75
C GLY A 227 -7.95 23.19 -0.35
N SER A 228 -6.97 22.32 -0.18
CA SER A 228 -6.70 21.24 -1.15
C SER A 228 -7.82 20.19 -1.21
N ALA A 229 -8.41 19.85 -0.06
CA ALA A 229 -9.56 18.94 -0.01
C ALA A 229 -10.78 19.56 -0.73
N ALA A 230 -11.04 20.85 -0.51
CA ALA A 230 -12.10 21.59 -1.20
C ALA A 230 -11.86 21.63 -2.72
N LEU A 231 -10.61 21.84 -3.17
CA LEU A 231 -10.26 21.75 -4.59
C LEU A 231 -10.48 20.35 -5.16
N ALA A 232 -10.11 19.29 -4.44
CA ALA A 232 -10.32 17.93 -4.89
C ALA A 232 -11.82 17.58 -5.02
N VAL A 233 -12.65 18.04 -4.07
CA VAL A 233 -14.11 17.92 -4.15
C VAL A 233 -14.65 18.74 -5.33
N GLY A 234 -14.23 20.00 -5.49
CA GLY A 234 -14.64 20.87 -6.59
C GLY A 234 -14.29 20.31 -7.97
N PHE A 235 -13.08 19.76 -8.16
CA PHE A 235 -12.72 19.08 -9.40
C PHE A 235 -13.48 17.77 -9.60
N SER A 236 -13.85 17.06 -8.53
CA SER A 236 -14.67 15.86 -8.65
C SER A 236 -16.08 16.19 -9.13
N PHE A 237 -16.67 17.30 -8.70
CA PHE A 237 -17.96 17.77 -9.24
C PHE A 237 -17.94 18.09 -10.74
N LYS A 238 -16.79 18.49 -11.28
CA LYS A 238 -16.62 18.69 -12.73
C LYS A 238 -16.63 17.36 -13.51
N MET A 239 -16.25 16.26 -12.86
CA MET A 239 -16.22 14.92 -13.45
C MET A 239 -17.53 14.17 -13.24
N ASP A 240 -18.18 14.38 -12.10
CA ASP A 240 -19.45 13.77 -11.70
C ASP A 240 -20.29 14.80 -10.92
N ALA A 241 -21.40 15.24 -11.50
CA ALA A 241 -22.28 16.23 -10.87
C ALA A 241 -22.90 15.73 -9.55
N GLU A 242 -23.06 14.41 -9.40
CA GLU A 242 -23.61 13.76 -8.19
C GLU A 242 -22.51 13.14 -7.32
N PHE A 243 -21.27 13.64 -7.44
CA PHE A 243 -20.07 13.08 -6.80
C PHE A 243 -20.26 12.71 -5.33
N LEU A 244 -20.82 13.59 -4.50
CA LEU A 244 -20.99 13.27 -3.07
C LEU A 244 -21.91 12.07 -2.84
N ARG A 245 -22.98 11.94 -3.63
CA ARG A 245 -23.92 10.82 -3.53
C ARG A 245 -23.25 9.51 -3.95
N HIS A 246 -22.61 9.50 -5.12
CA HIS A 246 -21.94 8.31 -5.65
C HIS A 246 -20.74 7.90 -4.78
N TYR A 247 -19.96 8.86 -4.31
CA TYR A 247 -18.79 8.60 -3.47
C TYR A 247 -19.19 8.13 -2.06
N SER A 248 -20.24 8.70 -1.46
CA SER A 248 -20.75 8.24 -0.16
C SER A 248 -21.33 6.82 -0.27
N SER A 249 -22.13 6.54 -1.29
CA SER A 249 -22.70 5.20 -1.54
C SER A 249 -21.61 4.13 -1.70
N PHE A 250 -20.51 4.47 -2.39
CA PHE A 250 -19.34 3.60 -2.45
C PHE A 250 -18.63 3.46 -1.10
N GLY A 251 -18.56 4.53 -0.31
CA GLY A 251 -18.02 4.51 1.05
C GLY A 251 -18.81 3.57 1.98
N ASP A 252 -20.13 3.59 1.89
CA ASP A 252 -21.03 2.76 2.68
C ASP A 252 -20.86 1.27 2.35
N SER A 253 -20.70 0.93 1.06
CA SER A 253 -20.50 -0.48 0.64
C SER A 253 -19.18 -1.08 1.09
N VAL A 254 -18.19 -0.27 1.48
CA VAL A 254 -16.87 -0.71 1.96
C VAL A 254 -16.62 -0.43 3.45
N GLY A 255 -17.68 -0.10 4.21
CA GLY A 255 -17.62 0.11 5.66
C GLY A 255 -17.02 1.46 6.09
N SER A 256 -16.81 2.40 5.17
CA SER A 256 -16.37 3.76 5.52
C SER A 256 -17.50 4.58 6.16
N GLY A 257 -18.75 4.22 5.90
CA GLY A 257 -19.94 4.77 6.56
C GLY A 257 -20.24 4.20 7.95
N ASP A 258 -19.51 3.16 8.38
CA ASP A 258 -19.79 2.49 9.65
C ASP A 258 -19.59 3.40 10.86
N SER A 259 -20.29 3.07 11.96
CA SER A 259 -20.11 3.78 13.23
C SER A 259 -18.67 3.67 13.76
N LEU A 260 -18.23 4.68 14.52
CA LEU A 260 -16.89 4.68 15.10
C LEU A 260 -16.62 3.46 16.00
N LEU A 261 -17.65 2.96 16.69
CA LEU A 261 -17.53 1.75 17.52
C LEU A 261 -17.23 0.51 16.68
N VAL A 262 -17.94 0.32 15.56
CA VAL A 262 -17.70 -0.81 14.64
C VAL A 262 -16.29 -0.74 14.08
N LYS A 263 -15.84 0.44 13.66
CA LYS A 263 -14.47 0.67 13.20
C LYS A 263 -13.46 0.32 14.30
N LEU A 264 -13.64 0.87 15.50
CA LEU A 264 -12.76 0.61 16.64
C LEU A 264 -12.64 -0.90 16.96
N LEU A 265 -13.75 -1.64 16.94
CA LEU A 265 -13.77 -3.09 17.17
C LEU A 265 -13.18 -3.89 16.00
N GLY A 266 -13.28 -3.38 14.77
CA GLY A 266 -12.67 -3.97 13.59
C GLY A 266 -11.15 -3.86 13.55
N PHE A 267 -10.56 -2.81 14.17
CA PHE A 267 -9.12 -2.57 14.12
C PHE A 267 -8.27 -3.71 14.75
N PRO A 268 -8.57 -4.22 15.97
CA PRO A 268 -7.86 -5.39 16.51
C PRO A 268 -7.95 -6.63 15.62
N VAL A 269 -9.10 -6.87 14.98
CA VAL A 269 -9.31 -7.99 14.06
C VAL A 269 -8.40 -7.84 12.84
N PHE A 270 -8.34 -6.63 12.28
CA PHE A 270 -7.44 -6.29 11.17
C PHE A 270 -5.97 -6.57 11.54
N ILE A 271 -5.47 -6.03 12.66
CA ILE A 271 -4.09 -6.26 13.09
C ILE A 271 -3.82 -7.75 13.33
N GLY A 272 -4.78 -8.47 13.92
CA GLY A 272 -4.69 -9.92 14.14
C GLY A 272 -4.58 -10.72 12.85
N LYS A 273 -5.34 -10.35 11.81
CA LYS A 273 -5.25 -10.96 10.47
C LYS A 273 -3.89 -10.72 9.82
N MET A 274 -3.43 -9.46 9.87
CA MET A 274 -2.12 -9.08 9.35
C MET A 274 -0.98 -9.83 10.06
N TRP A 275 -1.06 -10.03 11.38
CA TRP A 275 -0.06 -10.80 12.14
C TRP A 275 -0.05 -12.30 11.78
N ARG A 276 -1.22 -12.89 11.57
CA ARG A 276 -1.36 -14.31 11.23
C ARG A 276 -1.06 -14.62 9.76
N GLY A 277 -1.08 -13.63 8.87
CA GLY A 277 -0.98 -13.87 7.43
C GLY A 277 -2.31 -14.36 6.83
N ASP A 278 -3.44 -13.99 7.44
CA ASP A 278 -4.77 -14.42 7.03
C ASP A 278 -5.49 -13.30 6.26
N ALA A 279 -5.44 -13.35 4.92
CA ALA A 279 -6.13 -12.41 4.03
C ALA A 279 -6.92 -13.15 2.94
N GLY A 280 -7.77 -12.40 2.23
CA GLY A 280 -8.42 -12.86 1.01
C GLY A 280 -7.40 -13.00 -0.12
N THR A 281 -7.41 -12.08 -1.09
CA THR A 281 -6.56 -12.19 -2.29
C THR A 281 -5.22 -11.47 -2.18
N TYR A 282 -4.99 -10.71 -1.11
CA TYR A 282 -3.76 -9.94 -0.96
C TYR A 282 -2.65 -10.80 -0.37
N TYR A 283 -1.52 -10.91 -1.08
CA TYR A 283 -0.29 -11.43 -0.48
C TYR A 283 0.06 -10.65 0.80
N LEU A 284 0.33 -11.36 1.90
CA LEU A 284 0.74 -10.78 3.17
C LEU A 284 2.19 -11.15 3.46
N ALA A 285 3.08 -10.17 3.32
CA ALA A 285 4.46 -10.32 3.76
C ALA A 285 4.55 -10.50 5.29
N ASP A 286 5.60 -11.16 5.78
CA ASP A 286 5.82 -11.35 7.21
C ASP A 286 6.19 -10.03 7.89
N ILE A 287 5.19 -9.45 8.56
CA ILE A 287 5.30 -8.21 9.33
C ILE A 287 5.70 -8.42 10.80
N ARG A 288 5.89 -9.66 11.27
CA ARG A 288 6.16 -9.94 12.69
C ARG A 288 7.44 -9.25 13.15
N GLY A 289 8.49 -9.30 12.33
CA GLY A 289 9.75 -8.61 12.60
C GLY A 289 9.55 -7.09 12.78
N MET A 290 8.77 -6.46 11.89
CA MET A 290 8.42 -5.04 12.00
C MET A 290 7.70 -4.71 13.32
N PHE A 291 6.71 -5.52 13.69
CA PHE A 291 5.92 -5.30 14.92
C PHE A 291 6.72 -5.54 16.19
N ILE A 292 7.54 -6.60 16.24
CA ILE A 292 8.41 -6.88 17.39
C ILE A 292 9.39 -5.71 17.59
N LEU A 293 10.03 -5.25 16.52
CA LEU A 293 10.97 -4.13 16.56
C LEU A 293 10.30 -2.82 16.97
N GLY A 294 9.14 -2.51 16.37
CA GLY A 294 8.38 -1.32 16.69
C GLY A 294 7.91 -1.31 18.15
N THR A 295 7.41 -2.43 18.64
CA THR A 295 6.89 -2.57 20.01
C THR A 295 8.02 -2.52 21.05
N ALA A 296 9.13 -3.25 20.83
CA ALA A 296 10.29 -3.17 21.70
C ALA A 296 10.87 -1.74 21.71
N GLY A 297 10.96 -1.12 20.54
CA GLY A 297 11.38 0.29 20.40
C GLY A 297 10.46 1.25 21.15
N PHE A 298 9.15 1.04 21.07
CA PHE A 298 8.13 1.81 21.77
C PHE A 298 8.31 1.74 23.30
N PHE A 299 8.40 0.54 23.87
CA PHE A 299 8.60 0.37 25.32
C PHE A 299 9.96 0.92 25.78
N CYS A 300 11.05 0.65 25.05
CA CYS A 300 12.36 1.24 25.35
C CYS A 300 12.32 2.77 25.32
N THR A 301 11.57 3.36 24.38
CA THR A 301 11.39 4.81 24.28
C THR A 301 10.62 5.35 25.48
N ILE A 302 9.53 4.70 25.90
CA ILE A 302 8.77 5.07 27.11
C ILE A 302 9.66 4.97 28.35
N LEU A 303 10.33 3.83 28.55
CA LEU A 303 11.22 3.62 29.69
C LEU A 303 12.30 4.70 29.75
N SER A 304 12.87 5.07 28.60
CA SER A 304 13.89 6.13 28.52
C SER A 304 13.41 7.51 28.96
N LEU A 305 12.09 7.76 29.05
CA LEU A 305 11.56 9.01 29.58
C LEU A 305 11.81 9.14 31.10
N PHE A 306 11.92 8.01 31.80
CA PHE A 306 12.16 7.94 33.26
C PHE A 306 13.63 7.96 33.63
N PHE A 307 14.54 7.56 32.72
CA PHE A 307 15.98 7.63 32.93
C PHE A 307 16.53 8.97 32.45
N SER A 308 16.91 9.83 33.39
CA SER A 308 17.60 11.09 33.08
C SER A 308 19.09 10.82 32.85
N ASP A 309 19.66 11.34 31.77
CA ASP A 309 21.13 11.40 31.66
C ASP A 309 21.63 12.32 32.76
N ASN A 310 22.26 11.73 33.77
CA ASN A 310 22.78 12.43 34.94
C ASN A 310 24.03 13.29 34.65
N ASN A 311 24.34 13.56 33.38
CA ASN A 311 25.50 14.36 33.00
C ASN A 311 25.09 15.78 32.62
N ARG A 312 25.28 16.66 33.62
CA ARG A 312 25.38 18.13 33.59
C ARG A 312 24.14 18.91 33.13
N GLU A 313 23.64 19.66 34.11
CA GLU A 313 22.98 20.96 34.00
C GLU A 313 22.90 21.51 32.58
N ASN A 314 21.78 21.26 31.92
CA ASN A 314 21.15 22.22 31.06
C ASN A 314 19.69 21.82 30.84
N LEU A 315 18.83 22.82 30.75
CA LEU A 315 17.39 22.80 30.49
C LEU A 315 16.97 22.08 29.16
N SER A 316 17.83 21.24 28.58
CA SER A 316 17.63 20.47 27.34
C SER A 316 16.92 19.12 27.55
N GLY A 317 16.67 18.71 28.80
CA GLY A 317 15.92 17.50 29.14
C GLY A 317 14.50 17.46 28.55
N LEU A 318 13.80 18.61 28.50
CA LEU A 318 12.46 18.70 27.91
C LEU A 318 12.47 18.65 26.37
N LEU A 319 13.49 19.24 25.73
CA LEU A 319 13.68 19.19 24.27
C LEU A 319 14.04 17.78 23.79
N ARG A 320 14.74 17.00 24.63
CA ARG A 320 15.07 15.60 24.40
C ARG A 320 13.89 14.65 24.65
N ARG A 321 12.99 14.99 25.58
CA ARG A 321 11.69 14.33 25.78
C ARG A 321 10.70 14.65 24.66
N LYS A 322 10.75 15.86 24.09
CA LYS A 322 9.86 16.26 22.98
C LYS A 322 10.03 15.39 21.74
N SER A 323 11.26 15.00 21.38
CA SER A 323 11.46 14.13 20.22
C SER A 323 10.97 12.70 20.46
N ALA A 324 11.17 12.16 21.67
CA ALA A 324 10.61 10.87 22.07
C ALA A 324 9.07 10.90 22.07
N VAL A 325 8.44 11.92 22.67
CA VAL A 325 6.98 12.10 22.68
C VAL A 325 6.42 12.25 21.26
N THR A 326 7.10 13.04 20.42
CA THR A 326 6.72 13.19 19.01
C THR A 326 6.84 11.86 18.26
N LEU A 327 7.89 11.08 18.48
CA LEU A 327 8.06 9.79 17.83
C LEU A 327 7.01 8.76 18.30
N LEU A 328 6.69 8.74 19.60
CA LEU A 328 5.64 7.91 20.18
C LEU A 328 4.25 8.29 19.66
N SER A 329 3.99 9.58 19.41
CA SER A 329 2.67 10.03 18.95
C SER A 329 2.35 9.61 17.51
N VAL A 330 3.35 9.36 16.67
CA VAL A 330 3.15 9.01 15.25
C VAL A 330 2.35 7.72 15.05
N PRO A 331 2.76 6.55 15.58
CA PRO A 331 1.98 5.32 15.40
C PRO A 331 0.55 5.45 15.95
N PHE A 332 0.36 6.09 17.12
CA PHE A 332 -0.99 6.35 17.65
C PHE A 332 -1.84 7.21 16.71
N SER A 333 -1.24 8.24 16.12
CA SER A 333 -1.93 9.15 15.19
C SER A 333 -2.32 8.44 13.89
N LEU A 334 -1.45 7.55 13.38
CA LEU A 334 -1.77 6.73 12.21
C LEU A 334 -2.88 5.72 12.52
N THR A 335 -2.81 5.04 13.65
CA THR A 335 -3.87 4.13 14.12
C THR A 335 -5.20 4.87 14.27
N LEU A 336 -5.20 6.06 14.87
CA LEU A 336 -6.39 6.91 14.95
C LEU A 336 -6.93 7.23 13.55
N GLY A 337 -6.06 7.61 12.61
CA GLY A 337 -6.46 7.84 11.22
C GLY A 337 -7.09 6.61 10.55
N MET A 338 -6.49 5.43 10.74
CA MET A 338 -7.04 4.17 10.24
C MET A 338 -8.41 3.87 10.83
N VAL A 339 -8.59 4.10 12.13
CA VAL A 339 -9.89 3.91 12.82
C VAL A 339 -10.93 4.91 12.34
N LEU A 340 -10.58 6.18 12.12
CA LEU A 340 -11.51 7.18 11.62
C LEU A 340 -11.99 6.86 10.20
N VAL A 341 -11.09 6.42 9.33
CA VAL A 341 -11.45 5.99 7.96
C VAL A 341 -12.25 4.70 7.98
N GLY A 342 -11.85 3.70 8.76
CA GLY A 342 -12.57 2.42 8.93
C GLY A 342 -12.34 1.39 7.82
N LYS A 343 -11.63 1.76 6.75
CA LYS A 343 -11.31 0.86 5.63
C LYS A 343 -10.01 0.10 5.88
N TYR A 344 -10.12 -1.10 6.45
CA TYR A 344 -8.99 -1.95 6.84
C TYR A 344 -8.43 -2.82 5.71
N GLY A 345 -7.84 -2.19 4.68
CA GLY A 345 -7.16 -2.91 3.60
C GLY A 345 -5.72 -3.31 3.97
N PRO A 346 -5.23 -4.51 3.58
CA PRO A 346 -3.85 -4.91 3.86
C PRO A 346 -2.77 -3.91 3.46
N PRO A 347 -2.84 -3.21 2.30
CA PRO A 347 -1.82 -2.22 1.93
C PRO A 347 -1.64 -1.07 2.93
N THR A 348 -2.67 -0.76 3.73
CA THR A 348 -2.64 0.33 4.71
C THR A 348 -1.62 0.10 5.83
N ILE A 349 -1.23 -1.15 6.11
CA ILE A 349 -0.23 -1.49 7.12
C ILE A 349 1.12 -0.83 6.84
N THR A 350 1.41 -0.53 5.56
CA THR A 350 2.63 0.13 5.08
C THR A 350 2.87 1.46 5.80
N PHE A 351 1.82 2.16 6.25
CA PHE A 351 1.98 3.43 6.97
C PHE A 351 2.60 3.26 8.37
N LEU A 352 2.39 2.11 9.04
CA LEU A 352 2.94 1.84 10.37
C LEU A 352 4.41 1.41 10.32
N MET A 353 4.91 1.01 9.15
CA MET A 353 6.26 0.51 8.97
C MET A 353 7.35 1.56 9.24
N PRO A 354 7.33 2.79 8.66
CA PRO A 354 8.36 3.78 8.97
C PRO A 354 8.47 4.15 10.46
N PRO A 355 7.38 4.45 11.20
CA PRO A 355 7.50 4.75 12.62
C PRO A 355 7.94 3.53 13.44
N ALA A 356 7.58 2.30 13.06
CA ALA A 356 8.07 1.10 13.73
C ALA A 356 9.61 1.00 13.67
N PHE A 357 10.22 1.22 12.50
CA PHE A 357 11.68 1.16 12.37
C PHE A 357 12.39 2.38 12.99
N LEU A 358 11.78 3.56 12.96
CA LEU A 358 12.30 4.72 13.68
C LEU A 358 12.28 4.50 15.20
N LEU A 359 11.19 3.95 15.74
CA LEU A 359 11.08 3.57 17.15
C LEU A 359 12.07 2.47 17.53
N GLY A 360 12.22 1.44 16.69
CA GLY A 360 13.20 0.38 16.92
C GLY A 360 14.62 0.93 17.03
N ALA A 361 15.05 1.75 16.06
CA ALA A 361 16.38 2.36 16.07
C ALA A 361 16.57 3.32 17.25
N TYR A 362 15.57 4.17 17.55
CA TYR A 362 15.62 5.09 18.68
C TYR A 362 15.69 4.33 20.01
N GLY A 363 14.83 3.34 20.20
CA GLY A 363 14.80 2.48 21.38
C GLY A 363 16.12 1.75 21.61
N LEU A 364 16.76 1.20 20.57
CA LEU A 364 18.10 0.61 20.66
C LEU A 364 19.15 1.62 21.12
N SER A 365 19.10 2.86 20.61
CA SER A 365 20.00 3.92 21.04
C SER A 365 19.80 4.31 22.50
N ARG A 366 18.55 4.24 23.00
CA ARG A 366 18.20 4.52 24.40
C ARG A 366 18.55 3.37 25.33
N LEU A 367 18.37 2.13 24.88
CA LEU A 367 18.79 0.95 25.62
C LEU A 367 20.29 1.00 25.92
N LYS A 368 21.12 1.44 24.96
CA LYS A 368 22.55 1.65 25.19
C LYS A 368 22.81 2.57 26.39
N VAL A 369 22.10 3.70 26.43
CA VAL A 369 22.24 4.73 27.46
C VAL A 369 21.79 4.17 28.82
N MET A 370 20.66 3.48 28.86
CA MET A 370 20.15 2.83 30.08
C MET A 370 21.14 1.79 30.62
N ILE A 371 21.72 0.94 29.77
CA ILE A 371 22.74 -0.04 30.16
C ILE A 371 23.98 0.67 30.71
N SER A 372 24.44 1.75 30.06
CA SER A 372 25.59 2.52 30.52
C SER A 372 25.34 3.29 31.83
N PHE A 373 24.08 3.55 32.17
CA PHE A 373 23.69 4.15 33.44
C PHE A 373 23.68 3.11 34.57
N LEU A 374 23.27 1.87 34.27
CA LEU A 374 23.16 0.78 35.25
C LEU A 374 24.49 0.04 35.50
N ALA A 375 25.42 0.06 34.55
CA ALA A 375 26.68 -0.67 34.63
C ALA A 375 27.88 0.29 34.79
N GLU A 376 28.84 -0.07 35.65
CA GLU A 376 30.09 0.68 35.89
C GLU A 376 30.87 1.00 34.60
N PRO A 377 31.76 2.02 34.59
CA PRO A 377 32.44 2.53 33.39
C PRO A 377 33.20 1.50 32.54
N LEU A 378 33.58 0.35 33.11
CA LEU A 378 34.18 -0.78 32.38
C LEU A 378 33.21 -1.44 31.36
N PHE A 379 31.89 -1.30 31.52
CA PHE A 379 30.86 -1.90 30.66
C PHE A 379 30.43 -1.06 29.45
N ASN A 380 30.97 0.15 29.25
CA ASN A 380 30.55 1.04 28.15
C ASN A 380 30.94 0.47 26.75
N LYS A 381 32.04 -0.30 26.68
CA LYS A 381 32.39 -1.07 25.47
C LYS A 381 31.39 -2.20 25.22
N SER A 382 31.01 -2.94 26.27
CA SER A 382 30.05 -4.05 26.22
C SER A 382 28.67 -3.62 25.72
N GLY A 383 28.16 -2.46 26.15
CA GLY A 383 26.89 -1.91 25.65
C GLY A 383 26.91 -1.55 24.16
N THR A 384 28.06 -1.11 23.63
CA THR A 384 28.19 -0.84 22.18
C THR A 384 28.23 -2.13 21.37
N VAL A 385 28.93 -3.15 21.87
CA VAL A 385 28.99 -4.48 21.24
C VAL A 385 27.60 -5.11 21.22
N LEU A 386 26.90 -5.11 22.35
CA LEU A 386 25.55 -5.66 22.47
C LEU A 386 24.60 -5.01 21.45
N VAL A 387 24.52 -3.69 21.41
CA VAL A 387 23.66 -2.97 20.45
C VAL A 387 24.05 -3.30 19.00
N SER A 388 25.33 -3.40 18.69
CA SER A 388 25.78 -3.75 17.33
C SER A 388 25.41 -5.18 16.95
N VAL A 389 25.56 -6.13 17.87
CA VAL A 389 25.11 -7.52 17.70
C VAL A 389 23.60 -7.57 17.52
N THR A 390 22.84 -6.85 18.34
CA THR A 390 21.37 -6.78 18.21
C THR A 390 20.96 -6.23 16.84
N VAL A 391 21.58 -5.14 16.38
CA VAL A 391 21.32 -4.58 15.04
C VAL A 391 21.67 -5.57 13.93
N PHE A 392 22.81 -6.27 14.06
CA PHE A 392 23.21 -7.29 13.10
C PHE A 392 22.22 -8.46 13.04
N LEU A 393 21.82 -9.01 14.19
CA LEU A 393 20.85 -10.11 14.26
C LEU A 393 19.49 -9.71 13.70
N MET A 394 19.04 -8.48 13.98
CA MET A 394 17.79 -7.94 13.43
C MET A 394 17.87 -7.76 11.91
N ALA A 395 18.96 -7.19 11.41
CA ALA A 395 19.18 -7.04 9.97
C ALA A 395 19.27 -8.41 9.27
N ALA A 396 19.94 -9.39 9.89
CA ALA A 396 20.04 -10.76 9.38
C ALA A 396 18.66 -11.45 9.35
N SER A 397 17.87 -11.31 10.42
CA SER A 397 16.51 -11.87 10.48
C SER A 397 15.57 -11.26 9.44
N LEU A 398 15.58 -9.93 9.29
CA LEU A 398 14.78 -9.25 8.25
C LEU A 398 15.21 -9.68 6.84
N SER A 399 16.53 -9.71 6.59
CA SER A 399 17.09 -10.18 5.31
C SER A 399 16.68 -11.62 5.02
N TRP A 400 16.77 -12.51 6.02
CA TRP A 400 16.43 -13.91 5.89
C TRP A 400 14.95 -14.10 5.53
N ASN A 401 14.05 -13.42 6.25
CA ASN A 401 12.62 -13.50 5.95
C ASN A 401 12.32 -13.00 4.53
N THR A 402 12.91 -11.87 4.13
CA THR A 402 12.74 -11.33 2.77
C THR A 402 13.26 -12.30 1.70
N LEU A 403 14.43 -12.91 1.92
CA LEU A 403 14.98 -13.90 0.99
C LEU A 403 14.12 -15.15 0.88
N GLN A 404 13.52 -15.61 1.99
CA GLN A 404 12.59 -16.74 1.96
C GLN A 404 11.35 -16.42 1.12
N GLU A 405 10.76 -15.22 1.25
CA GLU A 405 9.60 -14.81 0.46
C GLU A 405 9.90 -14.70 -1.05
N ILE A 406 11.05 -14.13 -1.41
CA ILE A 406 11.48 -14.01 -2.80
C ILE A 406 11.78 -15.41 -3.39
N SER A 407 12.55 -16.22 -2.67
CA SER A 407 12.90 -17.58 -3.13
C SER A 407 11.68 -18.48 -3.25
N HIS A 408 10.68 -18.29 -2.39
CA HIS A 408 9.40 -18.97 -2.53
C HIS A 408 8.69 -18.57 -3.82
N SER A 409 8.64 -17.26 -4.12
CA SER A 409 8.00 -16.75 -5.35
C SER A 409 8.71 -17.25 -6.62
N GLU A 410 10.04 -17.40 -6.60
CA GLU A 410 10.82 -17.97 -7.72
C GLU A 410 10.48 -19.44 -8.02
N LYS A 411 10.04 -20.22 -7.03
CA LYS A 411 9.70 -21.63 -7.20
C LYS A 411 8.29 -21.86 -7.73
N THR A 412 7.46 -20.81 -7.72
CA THR A 412 6.07 -20.87 -8.16
C THR A 412 5.96 -20.43 -9.62
N PRO A 413 4.98 -20.95 -10.41
CA PRO A 413 4.81 -20.50 -11.78
C PRO A 413 4.71 -18.99 -11.88
N SER A 414 5.65 -18.38 -12.62
CA SER A 414 5.76 -16.93 -12.71
C SER A 414 4.59 -16.32 -13.49
N TYR A 415 4.37 -15.01 -13.29
CA TYR A 415 3.39 -14.28 -14.10
C TYR A 415 3.71 -14.36 -15.59
N SER A 416 4.99 -14.40 -15.97
CA SER A 416 5.40 -14.50 -17.37
C SER A 416 4.98 -15.83 -18.00
N LEU A 417 5.05 -16.94 -17.27
CA LEU A 417 4.57 -18.23 -17.74
C LEU A 417 3.05 -18.24 -17.89
N TYR A 418 2.33 -17.69 -16.91
CA TYR A 418 0.87 -17.56 -16.99
C TYR A 418 0.44 -16.69 -18.18
N ARG A 419 1.12 -15.56 -18.39
CA ARG A 419 0.90 -14.69 -19.55
C ARG A 419 1.15 -15.41 -20.86
N GLN A 420 2.28 -16.12 -21.01
CA GLN A 420 2.59 -16.88 -22.22
C GLN A 420 1.55 -17.97 -22.50
N PHE A 421 1.09 -18.67 -21.46
CA PHE A 421 0.01 -19.64 -21.58
C PHE A 421 -1.27 -19.02 -22.15
N LEU A 422 -1.66 -17.83 -21.68
CA LEU A 422 -2.84 -17.15 -22.20
C LEU A 422 -2.63 -16.64 -23.64
N GLU A 423 -1.48 -16.04 -23.94
CA GLU A 423 -1.14 -15.52 -25.28
C GLU A 423 -1.07 -16.61 -26.35
N ASN A 424 -0.60 -17.81 -25.99
CA ASN A 424 -0.46 -18.92 -26.95
C ASN A 424 -1.78 -19.63 -27.26
N ASN A 425 -2.78 -19.51 -26.39
CA ASN A 425 -4.00 -20.32 -26.44
C ASN A 425 -5.29 -19.52 -26.72
N ILE A 426 -5.22 -18.19 -26.71
CA ILE A 426 -6.35 -17.30 -27.00
C ILE A 426 -6.03 -16.49 -28.24
N ASP A 427 -6.83 -16.67 -29.29
CA ASP A 427 -6.68 -15.89 -30.53
C ASP A 427 -6.96 -14.39 -30.30
N GLY A 428 -6.78 -13.55 -31.30
CA GLY A 428 -7.06 -12.11 -31.20
C GLY A 428 -8.55 -11.73 -31.31
N GLU A 429 -9.45 -12.70 -31.51
CA GLU A 429 -10.86 -12.42 -31.85
C GLU A 429 -11.75 -12.39 -30.60
N GLY A 430 -12.74 -11.49 -30.61
CA GLY A 430 -13.73 -11.34 -29.53
C GLY A 430 -13.15 -10.91 -28.17
N ARG A 431 -14.06 -10.74 -27.21
CA ARG A 431 -13.73 -10.40 -25.82
C ARG A 431 -13.45 -11.65 -24.98
N VAL A 432 -12.69 -11.45 -23.91
CA VAL A 432 -12.32 -12.50 -22.96
C VAL A 432 -12.95 -12.21 -21.62
N LEU A 433 -13.70 -13.17 -21.07
CA LEU A 433 -14.22 -13.13 -19.71
C LEU A 433 -13.24 -13.85 -18.77
N ALA A 434 -12.59 -13.10 -17.89
CA ALA A 434 -11.52 -13.60 -17.04
C ALA A 434 -11.36 -12.79 -15.75
N ASN A 435 -10.38 -13.16 -14.91
CA ASN A 435 -10.02 -12.33 -13.78
C ASN A 435 -9.19 -11.11 -14.21
N LEU A 436 -9.29 -10.02 -13.43
CA LEU A 436 -8.58 -8.77 -13.67
C LEU A 436 -7.04 -8.88 -13.67
N ASN A 437 -6.45 -9.87 -13.01
CA ASN A 437 -5.00 -10.14 -13.08
C ASN A 437 -4.53 -10.57 -14.48
N THR A 438 -5.43 -10.91 -15.41
CA THR A 438 -5.12 -11.19 -16.82
C THR A 438 -5.01 -9.93 -17.69
N ALA A 439 -5.29 -8.73 -17.15
CA ALA A 439 -5.37 -7.50 -17.94
C ALA A 439 -4.12 -7.16 -18.75
N PHE A 440 -2.92 -7.51 -18.27
CA PHE A 440 -1.67 -7.25 -19.00
C PHE A 440 -1.44 -8.14 -20.23
N VAL A 441 -2.34 -9.09 -20.49
CA VAL A 441 -2.34 -9.94 -21.70
C VAL A 441 -3.08 -9.26 -22.84
N TYR A 442 -4.13 -8.49 -22.53
CA TYR A 442 -5.10 -8.05 -23.53
C TYR A 442 -5.01 -6.56 -23.84
N ASP A 443 -5.33 -6.22 -25.08
CA ASP A 443 -5.51 -4.84 -25.54
C ASP A 443 -6.69 -4.14 -24.88
N TYR A 444 -6.80 -2.84 -25.13
CA TYR A 444 -7.88 -1.99 -24.63
C TYR A 444 -9.25 -2.54 -25.04
N ASP A 445 -10.24 -2.46 -24.14
CA ASP A 445 -11.64 -2.89 -24.32
C ASP A 445 -11.89 -4.40 -24.51
N ARG A 446 -10.84 -5.24 -24.50
CA ARG A 446 -10.96 -6.68 -24.77
C ARG A 446 -11.32 -7.53 -23.55
N LEU A 447 -10.88 -7.14 -22.35
CA LEU A 447 -11.14 -7.87 -21.10
C LEU A 447 -12.52 -7.52 -20.51
N VAL A 448 -13.27 -8.54 -20.13
CA VAL A 448 -14.49 -8.49 -19.31
C VAL A 448 -14.21 -9.27 -18.02
N ILE A 449 -14.67 -8.78 -16.86
CA ILE A 449 -14.30 -9.38 -15.57
C ILE A 449 -15.45 -10.09 -14.85
N TRP A 450 -15.12 -11.21 -14.19
CA TRP A 450 -16.04 -11.99 -13.36
C TRP A 450 -16.75 -11.17 -12.28
N ARG A 451 -16.01 -10.25 -11.64
CA ARG A 451 -16.53 -9.39 -10.56
C ARG A 451 -17.74 -8.56 -11.01
N ASP A 452 -17.85 -8.27 -12.29
CA ASP A 452 -18.93 -7.46 -12.83
C ASP A 452 -20.26 -8.23 -12.94
N LEU A 453 -20.19 -9.57 -12.99
CA LEU A 453 -21.35 -10.45 -13.14
C LEU A 453 -22.22 -10.52 -11.88
N GLU A 454 -21.76 -10.01 -10.72
CA GLU A 454 -22.59 -9.89 -9.51
C GLU A 454 -23.88 -9.10 -9.78
N LYS A 455 -23.85 -8.17 -10.73
CA LYS A 455 -24.99 -7.34 -11.12
C LYS A 455 -25.95 -8.00 -12.10
N LEU A 456 -25.71 -9.24 -12.52
CA LEU A 456 -26.72 -10.04 -13.22
C LEU A 456 -27.90 -10.34 -12.27
N VAL A 457 -29.13 -10.27 -12.77
CA VAL A 457 -30.33 -10.52 -11.96
C VAL A 457 -30.35 -11.98 -11.50
N ASN A 458 -30.63 -12.20 -10.21
CA ASN A 458 -30.81 -13.54 -9.63
C ASN A 458 -32.21 -14.08 -9.99
N PRO A 459 -32.32 -15.19 -10.73
CA PRO A 459 -33.61 -15.78 -11.12
C PRO A 459 -34.52 -16.13 -9.92
N GLY A 460 -33.94 -16.38 -8.74
CA GLY A 460 -34.65 -16.83 -7.53
C GLY A 460 -35.34 -15.75 -6.70
N ASN A 461 -35.33 -14.48 -7.12
CA ASN A 461 -35.96 -13.37 -6.38
C ASN A 461 -36.90 -12.53 -7.27
N THR A 462 -37.58 -13.20 -8.20
CA THR A 462 -38.50 -12.61 -9.19
C THR A 462 -39.90 -12.39 -8.60
N GLY A 463 -39.97 -11.45 -7.65
CA GLY A 463 -41.25 -10.99 -7.10
C GLY A 463 -41.96 -9.93 -7.94
N ASN A 464 -41.25 -9.13 -8.76
CA ASN A 464 -41.80 -8.11 -9.66
C ASN A 464 -40.68 -7.31 -10.36
N ILE A 465 -40.18 -7.74 -11.52
CA ILE A 465 -39.34 -6.86 -12.37
C ILE A 465 -39.76 -6.98 -13.84
N ALA A 466 -39.82 -5.82 -14.49
CA ALA A 466 -40.25 -5.56 -15.87
C ALA A 466 -39.30 -6.16 -16.94
N PRO A 467 -39.79 -6.40 -18.17
CA PRO A 467 -39.04 -7.12 -19.20
C PRO A 467 -37.93 -6.24 -19.80
N GLY A 468 -36.69 -6.52 -19.39
CA GLY A 468 -35.44 -5.96 -19.94
C GLY A 468 -34.16 -6.58 -19.34
N GLU A 469 -34.28 -7.74 -18.69
CA GLU A 469 -33.24 -8.32 -17.84
C GLU A 469 -32.22 -9.17 -18.65
N LYS A 470 -30.92 -8.95 -18.43
CA LYS A 470 -29.85 -9.66 -19.13
C LYS A 470 -29.55 -10.99 -18.44
N SER A 471 -30.00 -12.09 -19.04
CA SER A 471 -29.49 -13.42 -18.72
C SER A 471 -27.97 -13.50 -18.98
N LEU A 472 -27.25 -14.43 -18.35
CA LEU A 472 -25.82 -14.63 -18.62
C LEU A 472 -25.56 -14.81 -20.12
N LYS A 473 -26.36 -15.62 -20.80
CA LYS A 473 -26.28 -15.84 -22.25
C LYS A 473 -26.44 -14.54 -23.05
N THR A 474 -27.45 -13.73 -22.70
CA THR A 474 -27.67 -12.41 -23.33
C THR A 474 -26.46 -11.50 -23.12
N PHE A 475 -25.91 -11.48 -21.91
CA PHE A 475 -24.73 -10.69 -21.59
C PHE A 475 -23.51 -11.12 -22.41
N LEU A 476 -23.22 -12.42 -22.48
CA LEU A 476 -22.08 -12.95 -23.25
C LEU A 476 -22.21 -12.60 -24.74
N SER A 477 -23.41 -12.69 -25.30
CA SER A 477 -23.69 -12.33 -26.71
C SER A 477 -23.53 -10.83 -26.96
N GLU A 478 -24.21 -9.99 -26.17
CA GLU A 478 -24.17 -8.53 -26.34
C GLU A 478 -22.75 -7.95 -26.14
N LYS A 479 -21.92 -8.61 -25.34
CA LYS A 479 -20.54 -8.21 -25.09
C LYS A 479 -19.54 -8.92 -26.00
N ASP A 480 -19.99 -9.70 -26.98
CA ASP A 480 -19.13 -10.41 -27.93
C ASP A 480 -18.03 -11.20 -27.21
N VAL A 481 -18.39 -11.86 -26.11
CA VAL A 481 -17.48 -12.72 -25.36
C VAL A 481 -17.32 -14.01 -26.17
N ARG A 482 -16.07 -14.33 -26.51
CA ARG A 482 -15.71 -15.54 -27.24
C ARG A 482 -14.90 -16.50 -26.40
N TRP A 483 -14.14 -15.96 -25.45
CA TRP A 483 -13.20 -16.72 -24.64
C TRP A 483 -13.54 -16.57 -23.16
N ILE A 484 -13.45 -17.67 -22.42
CA ILE A 484 -13.68 -17.73 -20.99
C ILE A 484 -12.49 -18.40 -20.33
N ILE A 485 -11.87 -17.73 -19.35
CA ILE A 485 -10.81 -18.32 -18.52
C ILE A 485 -11.40 -18.64 -17.15
N LEU A 486 -11.62 -19.92 -16.91
CA LEU A 486 -12.24 -20.44 -15.69
C LEU A 486 -11.16 -20.97 -14.73
N PRO A 487 -10.88 -20.26 -13.61
CA PRO A 487 -10.01 -20.78 -12.56
C PRO A 487 -10.79 -21.58 -11.52
N ASP A 488 -10.13 -22.56 -10.89
CA ASP A 488 -10.70 -23.37 -9.79
C ASP A 488 -11.22 -22.52 -8.61
N GLU A 489 -10.66 -21.32 -8.39
CA GLU A 489 -11.14 -20.38 -7.38
C GLU A 489 -12.65 -20.12 -7.45
N LEU A 490 -13.24 -20.04 -8.65
CA LEU A 490 -14.66 -19.72 -8.78
C LEU A 490 -15.56 -20.84 -8.24
N GLU A 491 -15.16 -22.09 -8.43
CA GLU A 491 -15.84 -23.25 -7.88
C GLU A 491 -15.75 -23.25 -6.36
N LEU A 492 -14.55 -23.05 -5.81
CA LEU A 492 -14.34 -22.97 -4.36
C LEU A 492 -15.21 -21.87 -3.74
N ILE A 493 -15.28 -20.69 -4.35
CA ILE A 493 -16.11 -19.58 -3.86
C ILE A 493 -17.60 -19.93 -3.95
N TYR A 494 -18.02 -20.61 -5.02
CA TYR A 494 -19.38 -21.09 -5.19
C TYR A 494 -19.74 -22.08 -4.06
N ASP A 495 -18.94 -23.09 -3.81
CA ASP A 495 -19.25 -24.15 -2.83
C ASP A 495 -19.18 -23.68 -1.38
N SER A 496 -18.28 -22.75 -1.08
CA SER A 496 -18.07 -22.25 0.28
C SER A 496 -18.89 -21.00 0.63
N ARG A 497 -19.89 -20.65 -0.17
CA ARG A 497 -20.75 -19.49 0.12
C ARG A 497 -21.34 -19.53 1.54
N PRO A 498 -21.48 -18.38 2.20
CA PRO A 498 -21.14 -17.03 1.74
C PRO A 498 -19.70 -16.58 2.11
N VAL A 499 -18.81 -17.50 2.49
CA VAL A 499 -17.51 -17.20 3.15
C VAL A 499 -16.67 -16.20 2.34
N TRP A 500 -16.61 -16.36 1.02
CA TRP A 500 -15.80 -15.53 0.12
C TRP A 500 -16.61 -14.54 -0.72
N ASN A 501 -17.88 -14.30 -0.39
CA ASN A 501 -18.73 -13.35 -1.13
C ASN A 501 -18.18 -11.92 -1.12
N ALA A 502 -17.31 -11.57 -0.17
CA ALA A 502 -16.65 -10.28 -0.15
C ALA A 502 -15.71 -10.04 -1.37
N LEU A 503 -15.34 -11.09 -2.12
CA LEU A 503 -14.44 -10.98 -3.28
C LEU A 503 -15.17 -10.67 -4.60
N TYR A 504 -16.26 -11.41 -4.90
CA TYR A 504 -17.02 -11.32 -6.16
C TYR A 504 -18.53 -11.16 -5.99
N GLY A 505 -18.99 -10.86 -4.77
CA GLY A 505 -20.40 -10.98 -4.43
C GLY A 505 -20.83 -12.44 -4.35
N ASN A 506 -22.14 -12.68 -4.41
CA ASN A 506 -22.67 -14.03 -4.47
C ASN A 506 -22.68 -14.55 -5.92
N PRO A 507 -21.89 -15.59 -6.28
CA PRO A 507 -21.76 -16.06 -7.66
C PRO A 507 -22.94 -16.96 -8.10
N TYR A 508 -24.18 -16.47 -8.01
CA TYR A 508 -25.37 -17.20 -8.50
C TYR A 508 -25.31 -17.50 -10.01
N TRP A 509 -24.52 -16.74 -10.75
CA TRP A 509 -24.30 -16.91 -12.20
C TRP A 509 -23.41 -18.10 -12.55
N TYR A 510 -22.70 -18.69 -11.57
CA TYR A 510 -21.72 -19.75 -11.85
C TYR A 510 -22.36 -21.03 -12.40
N THR A 511 -23.50 -21.48 -11.87
CA THR A 511 -24.21 -22.65 -12.43
C THR A 511 -24.67 -22.40 -13.85
N GLN A 512 -25.24 -21.22 -14.11
CA GLN A 512 -25.62 -20.81 -15.48
C GLN A 512 -24.41 -20.80 -16.42
N LEU A 513 -23.23 -20.44 -15.93
CA LEU A 513 -22.00 -20.47 -16.70
C LEU A 513 -21.58 -21.90 -17.02
N MET A 514 -21.60 -22.81 -16.04
CA MET A 514 -21.26 -24.21 -16.26
C MET A 514 -22.24 -24.86 -17.24
N ASP A 515 -23.54 -24.68 -17.05
CA ASP A 515 -24.58 -25.15 -17.98
C ASP A 515 -24.35 -24.59 -19.40
N PHE A 516 -23.96 -23.31 -19.50
CA PHE A 516 -23.67 -22.69 -20.79
C PHE A 516 -22.42 -23.28 -21.45
N LEU A 517 -21.35 -23.50 -20.68
CA LEU A 517 -20.09 -24.07 -21.17
C LEU A 517 -20.27 -25.52 -21.62
N GLU A 518 -21.06 -26.33 -20.93
CA GLU A 518 -21.38 -27.70 -21.36
C GLU A 518 -22.10 -27.73 -22.71
N ASN A 519 -22.95 -26.75 -22.98
CA ASN A 519 -23.78 -26.71 -24.20
C ASN A 519 -23.14 -25.97 -25.38
N GLN A 520 -22.30 -24.96 -25.12
CA GLN A 520 -21.77 -24.04 -26.14
C GLN A 520 -20.27 -23.79 -26.06
N GLY A 521 -19.61 -24.23 -24.98
CA GLY A 521 -18.17 -24.11 -24.79
C GLY A 521 -17.42 -25.32 -25.34
N ALA A 522 -16.23 -25.08 -25.87
CA ALA A 522 -15.22 -26.08 -26.12
C ALA A 522 -14.01 -25.78 -25.25
N GLU A 523 -13.62 -26.73 -24.39
CA GLU A 523 -12.34 -26.65 -23.68
C GLU A 523 -11.21 -26.74 -24.70
N THR A 524 -10.36 -25.72 -24.73
CA THR A 524 -9.24 -25.64 -25.68
C THR A 524 -7.91 -25.98 -25.04
N GLU A 525 -7.71 -25.60 -23.77
CA GLU A 525 -6.44 -25.80 -23.08
C GLU A 525 -6.62 -25.72 -21.55
N ARG A 526 -5.71 -26.36 -20.81
CA ARG A 526 -5.68 -26.40 -19.34
C ARG A 526 -4.26 -26.26 -18.81
N GLY A 527 -4.06 -25.52 -17.72
CA GLY A 527 -2.73 -25.36 -17.12
C GLY A 527 -2.75 -25.13 -15.62
N ILE A 528 -1.71 -25.59 -14.94
CA ILE A 528 -1.53 -25.49 -13.49
C ILE A 528 -0.85 -24.16 -13.15
N PHE A 529 -1.59 -23.28 -12.47
CA PHE A 529 -1.11 -21.96 -12.06
C PHE A 529 -1.56 -21.65 -10.64
N PRO A 530 -0.94 -22.22 -9.59
CA PRO A 530 -1.45 -22.19 -8.24
C PRO A 530 -1.75 -20.79 -7.69
N ASN A 531 -1.01 -19.77 -8.15
CA ASN A 531 -1.14 -18.38 -7.69
C ASN A 531 -2.08 -17.52 -8.55
N TYR A 532 -2.58 -18.05 -9.65
CA TYR A 532 -3.48 -17.35 -10.58
C TYR A 532 -4.83 -18.06 -10.74
N ALA A 533 -4.84 -19.38 -10.59
CA ALA A 533 -6.00 -20.25 -10.48
C ALA A 533 -6.66 -20.20 -9.09
N MET A 534 -5.88 -19.99 -8.03
CA MET A 534 -6.36 -19.79 -6.66
C MET A 534 -5.63 -18.59 -6.06
N ARG A 535 -6.31 -17.47 -5.84
CA ARG A 535 -5.68 -16.28 -5.24
C ARG A 535 -6.04 -16.09 -3.77
N ILE A 536 -6.97 -16.88 -3.25
CA ILE A 536 -7.32 -16.86 -1.83
C ILE A 536 -6.13 -17.42 -1.05
N VAL A 537 -5.40 -16.54 -0.34
CA VAL A 537 -4.10 -16.83 0.27
C VAL A 537 -4.10 -18.10 1.13
N PRO A 538 -5.10 -18.36 1.99
CA PRO A 538 -5.18 -19.61 2.73
C PRO A 538 -5.23 -20.90 1.90
N TYR A 539 -5.60 -20.84 0.63
CA TYR A 539 -5.68 -22.00 -0.28
C TYR A 539 -4.59 -22.02 -1.35
N MET A 540 -3.92 -20.88 -1.58
CA MET A 540 -2.80 -20.78 -2.51
C MET A 540 -1.80 -21.93 -2.29
N GLU A 541 -1.38 -22.56 -3.39
CA GLU A 541 -0.33 -23.59 -3.42
C GLU A 541 -0.59 -24.87 -2.60
N LYS A 542 -1.77 -25.03 -2.00
CA LYS A 542 -2.14 -26.27 -1.29
C LYS A 542 -2.44 -27.44 -2.22
N GLU A 543 -2.90 -27.11 -3.42
CA GLU A 543 -3.30 -28.06 -4.47
C GLU A 543 -2.75 -27.57 -5.82
N PRO A 544 -2.63 -28.44 -6.83
CA PRO A 544 -2.19 -28.05 -8.17
C PRO A 544 -3.30 -27.29 -8.92
N TRP A 545 -3.76 -26.16 -8.38
CA TRP A 545 -4.90 -25.40 -8.91
C TRP A 545 -4.71 -25.03 -10.38
N GLU A 546 -5.78 -25.22 -11.15
CA GLU A 546 -5.81 -25.13 -12.59
C GLU A 546 -6.60 -23.91 -13.11
N SER A 547 -6.24 -23.48 -14.31
CA SER A 547 -7.03 -22.55 -15.11
C SER A 547 -7.33 -23.21 -16.44
N VAL A 548 -8.61 -23.20 -16.80
CA VAL A 548 -9.13 -23.81 -18.02
C VAL A 548 -9.57 -22.72 -18.98
N ILE A 549 -9.23 -22.87 -20.26
CA ILE A 549 -9.63 -21.96 -21.33
C ILE A 549 -10.75 -22.62 -22.13
N TYR A 550 -11.87 -21.90 -22.24
CA TYR A 550 -13.00 -22.28 -23.08
C TYR A 550 -13.16 -21.30 -24.24
N ARG A 551 -13.44 -21.83 -25.43
CA ARG A 551 -13.91 -21.08 -26.60
C ARG A 551 -15.40 -21.31 -26.80
N ILE A 552 -16.13 -20.24 -27.13
CA ILE A 552 -17.55 -20.33 -27.47
C ILE A 552 -17.65 -20.60 -28.98
N ASP A 553 -18.05 -21.82 -29.35
CA ASP A 553 -17.96 -22.33 -30.74
C ASP A 553 -19.11 -21.87 -31.64
N LYS A 554 -20.24 -21.47 -31.07
CA LYS A 554 -21.37 -20.88 -31.81
C LYS A 554 -21.41 -19.40 -31.48
N ARG A 555 -21.22 -18.52 -32.48
CA ARG A 555 -21.64 -17.11 -32.34
C ARG A 555 -23.08 -17.16 -31.85
N ILE A 556 -23.33 -16.59 -30.67
CA ILE A 556 -24.65 -16.64 -30.03
C ILE A 556 -25.61 -15.91 -30.95
N GLN A 557 -26.31 -16.68 -31.81
CA GLN A 557 -27.37 -16.18 -32.69
C GLN A 557 -28.62 -15.87 -31.89
#